data_AF-A0A7R9LD04-F1
#
_entry.id   AF-A0A7R9LD04-F1
#
_cell.length_a   1.000
_cell.length_b   1.000
_cell.length_c   1.000
_cell.angle_alpha   90.00
_cell.angle_beta   90.00
_cell.angle_gamma   90.00
#
_symmetry.space_group_name_H-M   'P 1'
#
loop_
_entity.id
_entity.type
_entity.pdbx_description
1 polymer ?
#
loop_
_entity_poly.entity_id
_entity_poly.type
_entity_poly.pdbx_seq_one_letter_code
_entity_poly.pdbx_strand_id
1 'polypeptide(L)'
;MINLAIADLMMGIYLLIIAIVDVHTVGEYFNYAIDWQHGIGCKIAGFITVFASELSIFTLTVITLERWFAITFAIQLNKRLKLGLAVKVMFGGWCYALLMASLPLLGISTYSKTSICLPMENKQGGDVAYLIALLTINGLAFVLISACYAK
;
A
#
# COMPACT_ATOMS: atom_id res chain seq x y z
N MET A 1 10.06 8.69 9.14
CA MET A 1 9.19 9.85 8.81
C MET A 1 9.19 10.16 7.32
N ILE A 2 10.32 10.41 6.65
CA ILE A 2 10.35 10.71 5.19
C ILE A 2 9.66 9.64 4.34
N ASN A 3 9.91 8.35 4.63
CA ASN A 3 9.25 7.24 3.91
C ASN A 3 7.72 7.31 3.98
N LEU A 4 7.17 7.72 5.13
CA LEU A 4 5.72 7.87 5.32
C LEU A 4 5.20 9.05 4.50
N ALA A 5 5.88 10.19 4.54
CA ALA A 5 5.51 11.37 3.75
C ALA A 5 5.52 11.09 2.24
N ILE A 6 6.45 10.26 1.75
CA ILE A 6 6.47 9.82 0.35
C ILE A 6 5.23 8.96 0.05
N ALA A 7 4.89 8.00 0.93
CA ALA A 7 3.72 7.17 0.77
C ALA A 7 2.42 8.01 0.74
N ASP A 8 2.29 8.98 1.66
CA ASP A 8 1.12 9.87 1.73
C ASP A 8 1.02 10.78 0.51
N LEU A 9 2.16 11.29 0.00
CA LEU A 9 2.19 12.08 -1.24
C LEU A 9 1.72 11.24 -2.44
N MET A 10 2.18 10.00 -2.54
CA MET A 10 1.76 9.09 -3.61
C MET A 10 0.27 8.73 -3.53
N MET A 11 -0.25 8.53 -2.32
CA MET A 11 -1.69 8.39 -2.10
C MET A 11 -2.46 9.64 -2.53
N GLY A 12 -1.96 10.83 -2.21
CA GLY A 12 -2.52 12.10 -2.66
C GLY A 12 -2.56 12.23 -4.18
N ILE A 13 -1.48 11.83 -4.87
CA ILE A 13 -1.42 11.81 -6.34
C ILE A 13 -2.45 10.83 -6.91
N TYR A 14 -2.59 9.64 -6.33
CA TYR A 14 -3.63 8.68 -6.74
C TYR A 14 -5.04 9.26 -6.63
N LEU A 15 -5.38 9.87 -5.48
CA LEU A 15 -6.67 10.50 -5.27
C LEU A 15 -6.92 11.65 -6.25
N LEU A 16 -5.88 12.44 -6.55
CA LEU A 16 -5.97 13.53 -7.53
C LEU A 16 -6.25 12.99 -8.94
N ILE A 17 -5.59 11.91 -9.36
CA ILE A 17 -5.85 11.26 -10.66
C ILE A 17 -7.31 10.83 -10.75
N ILE A 18 -7.84 10.17 -9.71
CA ILE A 18 -9.24 9.75 -9.69
C ILE A 18 -10.17 10.96 -9.74
N ALA A 19 -9.91 12.02 -8.98
CA ALA A 19 -10.74 13.22 -8.97
C ALA A 19 -10.78 13.92 -10.34
N ILE A 20 -9.64 13.97 -11.04
CA ILE A 20 -9.59 14.55 -12.40
C ILE A 20 -10.44 13.74 -13.38
N VAL A 21 -10.33 12.41 -13.32
CA VAL A 21 -11.11 11.51 -14.20
C VAL A 21 -12.59 11.57 -13.86
N ASP A 22 -12.94 11.62 -12.58
CA ASP A 22 -14.32 11.78 -12.12
C ASP A 22 -14.93 13.05 -12.72
N VAL A 23 -14.26 14.20 -12.58
CA VAL A 23 -14.72 15.48 -13.16
C VAL A 23 -14.84 15.42 -14.70
N HIS A 24 -13.89 14.78 -15.38
CA HIS A 24 -13.90 14.68 -16.84
C HIS A 24 -15.02 13.76 -17.38
N THR A 25 -15.51 12.83 -16.57
CA THR A 25 -16.51 11.83 -16.98
C THR A 25 -17.94 12.18 -16.52
N VAL A 26 -18.12 13.28 -15.78
CA VAL A 26 -19.44 13.80 -15.38
C VAL A 26 -20.33 14.01 -16.60
N GLY A 27 -21.47 13.29 -16.64
CA GLY A 27 -22.48 13.39 -17.70
C GLY A 27 -22.42 12.29 -18.79
N GLU A 28 -21.25 11.66 -18.99
CA GLU A 28 -21.02 10.64 -20.03
C GLU A 28 -20.35 9.36 -19.46
N TYR A 29 -20.56 9.12 -18.16
CA TYR A 29 -19.90 8.09 -17.35
C TYR A 29 -19.94 6.68 -17.97
N PHE A 30 -21.05 6.30 -18.60
CA PHE A 30 -21.22 4.99 -19.22
C PHE A 30 -20.31 4.76 -20.43
N ASN A 31 -19.99 5.81 -21.18
CA ASN A 31 -19.19 5.71 -22.40
C ASN A 31 -17.69 5.65 -22.10
N TYR A 32 -17.22 6.32 -21.04
CA TYR A 32 -15.80 6.42 -20.70
C TYR A 32 -15.31 5.46 -19.61
N ALA A 33 -16.21 4.84 -18.83
CA ALA A 33 -15.82 3.96 -17.72
C ALA A 33 -15.01 2.74 -18.19
N ILE A 34 -15.39 2.12 -19.31
CA ILE A 34 -14.70 0.94 -19.86
C ILE A 34 -13.33 1.30 -20.41
N ASP A 35 -13.23 2.44 -21.11
CA ASP A 35 -11.98 2.95 -21.68
C ASP A 35 -10.98 3.33 -20.58
N TRP A 36 -11.46 3.96 -19.50
CA TRP A 36 -10.63 4.25 -18.33
C TRP A 36 -10.10 2.98 -17.68
N GLN A 37 -11.00 2.02 -17.41
CA GLN A 37 -10.65 0.75 -16.76
C GLN A 37 -9.59 -0.04 -17.54
N HIS A 38 -9.73 -0.14 -18.86
CA HIS A 38 -8.77 -0.86 -19.71
C HIS A 38 -7.54 -0.02 -20.10
N GLY A 39 -7.61 1.29 -19.85
CA GLY A 39 -6.55 2.24 -20.14
C GLY A 39 -5.31 2.06 -19.28
N ILE A 40 -4.19 2.60 -19.76
CA ILE A 40 -2.90 2.60 -19.04
C ILE A 40 -2.99 3.44 -17.76
N GLY A 41 -3.83 4.49 -17.76
CA GLY A 41 -4.04 5.35 -16.59
C GLY A 41 -4.51 4.58 -15.36
N CYS A 42 -5.43 3.64 -15.52
CA CYS A 42 -5.92 2.81 -14.42
C CYS A 42 -4.85 1.86 -13.89
N LYS A 43 -3.99 1.31 -14.75
CA LYS A 43 -2.86 0.47 -14.32
C LYS A 43 -1.84 1.26 -13.49
N ILE A 44 -1.54 2.49 -13.90
CA ILE A 44 -0.64 3.39 -13.16
C ILE A 44 -1.27 3.78 -11.82
N ALA A 45 -2.54 4.17 -11.81
CA ALA A 45 -3.27 4.51 -10.60
C ALA A 45 -3.33 3.34 -9.61
N GLY A 46 -3.65 2.13 -10.10
CA GLY A 46 -3.64 0.88 -9.34
C GLY A 46 -2.28 0.56 -8.72
N PHE A 47 -1.20 0.70 -9.49
CA PHE A 47 0.15 0.53 -8.98
C PHE A 47 0.48 1.55 -7.87
N ILE A 48 0.17 2.83 -8.08
CA ILE A 48 0.44 3.89 -7.11
C ILE A 48 -0.32 3.65 -5.80
N THR A 49 -1.61 3.29 -5.86
CA THR A 49 -2.40 3.06 -4.64
C THR A 49 -1.90 1.87 -3.84
N VAL A 50 -1.62 0.73 -4.49
CA VAL A 50 -1.12 -0.47 -3.77
C VAL A 50 0.26 -0.17 -3.18
N PHE A 51 1.17 0.40 -3.98
CA PHE A 51 2.51 0.77 -3.50
C PHE A 51 2.46 1.73 -2.30
N ALA A 52 1.66 2.80 -2.40
CA ALA A 52 1.51 3.79 -1.34
C ALA A 52 0.93 3.17 -0.05
N SER A 53 -0.10 2.34 -0.17
CA SER A 53 -0.74 1.69 0.98
C SER A 53 0.19 0.71 1.71
N GLU A 54 0.88 -0.17 0.98
CA GLU A 54 1.81 -1.15 1.56
C GLU A 54 3.02 -0.46 2.19
N LEU A 55 3.58 0.56 1.54
CA LEU A 55 4.71 1.31 2.09
C LEU A 55 4.31 2.07 3.36
N SER A 56 3.11 2.66 3.38
CA SER A 56 2.60 3.39 4.55
C SER A 56 2.40 2.46 5.74
N ILE A 57 1.69 1.34 5.57
CA ILE A 57 1.41 0.41 6.67
C ILE A 57 2.68 -0.24 7.21
N PHE A 58 3.62 -0.58 6.33
CA PHE A 58 4.92 -1.10 6.74
C PHE A 58 5.70 -0.06 7.55
N THR A 59 5.77 1.18 7.06
CA THR A 59 6.47 2.27 7.75
C THR A 59 5.84 2.56 9.12
N LEU A 60 4.51 2.60 9.21
CA LEU A 60 3.77 2.80 10.47
C LEU A 60 4.03 1.67 11.46
N THR A 61 4.05 0.42 10.98
CA THR A 61 4.34 -0.75 11.83
C THR A 61 5.75 -0.66 12.43
N VAL A 62 6.76 -0.32 11.61
CA VAL A 62 8.14 -0.14 12.06
C VAL A 62 8.25 0.99 13.09
N ILE A 63 7.66 2.16 12.81
CA ILE A 63 7.65 3.30 13.75
C ILE A 63 6.98 2.93 15.07
N THR A 64 5.86 2.20 15.01
CA THR A 64 5.12 1.78 16.21
C THR A 64 5.93 0.81 17.06
N LEU A 65 6.56 -0.19 16.42
CA LEU A 65 7.42 -1.15 17.12
C LEU A 65 8.65 -0.48 17.73
N GLU A 66 9.29 0.45 17.02
CA GLU A 66 10.42 1.23 17.54
C GLU A 66 10.01 2.00 18.80
N ARG A 67 8.87 2.70 18.76
CA ARG A 67 8.34 3.47 19.89
C ARG A 67 8.00 2.57 21.08
N TRP A 68 7.25 1.49 20.82
CA TRP A 68 6.85 0.55 21.87
C TRP A 68 8.06 -0.08 22.55
N PHE A 69 9.08 -0.47 21.77
CA PHE A 69 10.32 -1.03 22.31
C PHE A 69 11.11 0.00 23.13
N ALA A 70 11.20 1.24 22.65
CA ALA A 70 11.88 2.32 23.38
C ALA A 70 11.21 2.66 24.71
N ILE A 71 9.88 2.60 24.78
CA ILE A 71 9.10 2.86 26.00
C ILE A 71 9.23 1.68 26.98
N THR A 72 9.00 0.45 26.52
CA THR A 72 8.99 -0.75 27.37
C THR A 72 10.39 -1.06 27.93
N PHE A 73 11.45 -0.84 27.14
CA PHE A 73 12.83 -1.17 27.50
C PHE A 73 13.68 0.09 27.75
N ALA A 74 13.07 1.16 28.28
CA ALA A 74 13.71 2.45 28.52
C ALA A 74 15.05 2.39 29.30
N ILE A 75 15.28 1.34 30.09
CA ILE A 75 16.48 1.12 30.92
C ILE A 75 17.65 0.49 30.14
N GLN A 76 17.43 -0.11 28.95
CA GLN A 76 18.47 -0.76 28.15
C GLN A 76 18.95 0.14 26.99
N LEU A 77 19.75 1.16 27.32
CA LEU A 77 20.30 2.14 26.37
C LEU A 77 21.08 1.52 25.18
N ASN A 78 21.57 0.29 25.34
CA ASN A 78 22.45 -0.40 24.38
C ASN A 78 21.72 -1.21 23.29
N LYS A 79 20.38 -1.30 23.33
CA LYS A 79 19.56 -2.03 22.33
C LYS A 79 18.75 -1.11 21.40
N ARG A 80 19.13 0.16 21.26
CA ARG A 80 18.49 1.04 20.26
C ARG A 80 18.71 0.49 18.85
N LEU A 81 17.66 0.54 18.03
CA LEU A 81 17.73 0.24 16.60
C LEU A 81 18.81 1.12 15.98
N LYS A 82 19.93 0.51 15.58
CA LYS A 82 21.00 1.24 14.88
C LYS A 82 20.43 1.78 13.57
N LEU A 83 20.77 3.02 13.23
CA LEU A 83 20.34 3.67 11.98
C LEU A 83 20.56 2.77 10.76
N GLY A 84 21.69 2.07 10.69
CA GLY A 84 21.99 1.13 9.60
C GLY A 84 21.03 -0.07 9.52
N LEU A 85 20.52 -0.57 10.65
CA LEU A 85 19.49 -1.63 10.64
C LEU A 85 18.15 -1.06 10.19
N ALA A 86 17.76 0.12 10.68
CA ALA A 86 16.53 0.79 10.27
C ALA A 86 16.49 1.05 8.76
N VAL A 87 17.60 1.52 8.17
CA VAL A 87 17.72 1.72 6.72
C VAL A 87 17.55 0.41 5.96
N LYS A 88 18.18 -0.68 6.40
CA LYS A 88 18.03 -2.01 5.77
C LYS A 88 16.60 -2.53 5.85
N VAL A 89 15.93 -2.39 6.99
CA VAL A 89 14.53 -2.79 7.17
C VAL A 89 13.61 -1.98 6.26
N MET A 90 13.81 -0.66 6.20
CA MET A 90 13.02 0.20 5.32
C MET A 90 13.24 -0.14 3.85
N PHE A 91 14.48 -0.40 3.43
CA PHE A 91 14.77 -0.85 2.07
C PHE A 91 14.02 -2.15 1.73
N GLY A 92 13.99 -3.11 2.66
CA GLY A 92 13.18 -4.32 2.53
C GLY A 92 11.69 -4.03 2.34
N GLY A 93 11.14 -3.09 3.11
CA GLY A 93 9.76 -2.62 2.98
C GLY A 93 9.44 -2.00 1.61
N TRP A 94 10.37 -1.21 1.07
CA TRP A 94 10.26 -0.64 -0.28
C TRP A 94 10.23 -1.74 -1.35
N CYS A 95 11.15 -2.72 -1.28
CA CYS A 95 11.17 -3.85 -2.20
C CYS A 95 9.88 -4.68 -2.11
N TYR A 96 9.39 -4.94 -0.90
CA TYR A 96 8.14 -5.64 -0.67
C TYR A 96 6.94 -4.89 -1.27
N ALA A 97 6.81 -3.59 -1.03
CA ALA A 97 5.74 -2.77 -1.58
C ALA A 97 5.79 -2.72 -3.12
N LEU A 98 6.99 -2.60 -3.72
CA LEU A 98 7.17 -2.67 -5.18
C LEU A 98 6.77 -4.03 -5.75
N LEU A 99 7.14 -5.11 -5.06
CA LEU A 99 6.77 -6.47 -5.47
C LEU A 99 5.25 -6.62 -5.45
N MET A 100 4.60 -6.28 -4.34
CA MET A 100 3.13 -6.40 -4.21
C MET A 100 2.37 -5.53 -5.22
N ALA A 101 2.87 -4.33 -5.53
CA ALA A 101 2.25 -3.43 -6.49
C ALA A 101 2.46 -3.87 -7.96
N SER A 102 3.58 -4.54 -8.26
CA SER A 102 3.91 -5.01 -9.63
C SER A 102 3.25 -6.33 -10.00
N LEU A 103 2.86 -7.17 -9.03
CA LEU A 103 2.19 -8.46 -9.29
C LEU A 103 0.95 -8.34 -10.22
N PRO A 104 0.03 -7.38 -10.02
CA PRO A 104 -1.10 -7.21 -10.95
C PRO A 104 -0.75 -6.62 -12.31
N LEU A 105 0.47 -6.08 -12.49
CA LEU A 105 0.98 -5.68 -13.80
C LEU A 105 1.58 -6.87 -14.56
N LEU A 106 2.07 -7.89 -13.84
CA LEU A 106 2.64 -9.12 -14.38
C LEU A 106 1.57 -10.19 -14.70
N GLY A 107 0.29 -9.88 -14.49
CA GLY A 107 -0.84 -10.75 -14.82
C GLY A 107 -1.32 -11.64 -13.67
N ILE A 108 -0.86 -11.39 -12.43
CA ILE A 108 -1.41 -12.00 -11.22
C ILE A 108 -2.38 -10.99 -10.62
N SER A 109 -3.68 -11.11 -10.93
CA SER A 109 -4.75 -10.11 -10.77
C SER A 109 -4.69 -8.93 -11.76
N THR A 110 -5.81 -8.23 -11.93
CA THR A 110 -5.97 -7.08 -12.84
C THR A 110 -6.53 -5.85 -12.11
N TYR A 111 -5.92 -4.68 -12.33
CA TYR A 111 -6.41 -3.39 -11.81
C TYR A 111 -7.66 -2.86 -12.54
N SER A 112 -7.93 -3.34 -13.75
CA SER A 112 -9.01 -2.89 -14.64
C SER A 112 -10.43 -3.35 -14.25
N LYS A 113 -10.63 -4.01 -13.11
CA LYS A 113 -11.96 -4.53 -12.73
C LYS A 113 -12.87 -3.49 -12.09
N THR A 114 -12.28 -2.51 -11.41
CA THR A 114 -13.02 -1.50 -10.66
C THR A 114 -12.69 -0.12 -11.22
N SER A 115 -13.64 0.82 -11.17
CA SER A 115 -13.40 2.22 -11.61
C SER A 115 -12.33 2.94 -10.78
N ILE A 116 -12.13 2.49 -9.54
CA ILE A 116 -11.09 2.95 -8.60
C ILE A 116 -9.74 2.23 -8.78
N CYS A 117 -9.65 1.33 -9.76
CA CYS A 117 -8.41 0.64 -10.16
C CYS A 117 -7.79 -0.26 -9.08
N LEU A 118 -8.61 -0.80 -8.17
CA LEU A 118 -8.17 -1.78 -7.18
C LEU A 118 -8.10 -3.19 -7.78
N PRO A 119 -7.13 -4.01 -7.34
CA PRO A 119 -7.06 -5.41 -7.71
C PRO A 119 -8.20 -6.15 -6.99
N MET A 120 -9.20 -6.61 -7.74
CA MET A 120 -10.38 -7.32 -7.20
C MET A 120 -10.74 -8.53 -8.07
N GLU A 121 -9.81 -9.02 -8.88
CA GLU A 121 -10.07 -10.20 -9.72
C GLU A 121 -10.07 -11.47 -8.87
N ASN A 122 -11.08 -12.32 -9.07
CA ASN A 122 -11.26 -13.57 -8.32
C ASN A 122 -11.38 -14.80 -9.24
N LYS A 123 -10.91 -14.69 -10.49
CA LYS A 123 -11.13 -15.71 -11.51
C LYS A 123 -10.19 -16.90 -11.35
N GLN A 124 -8.93 -16.64 -11.00
CA GLN A 124 -7.91 -17.67 -10.87
C GLN A 124 -7.49 -17.84 -9.41
N GLY A 125 -7.04 -19.04 -9.03
CA GLY A 125 -6.58 -19.31 -7.66
C GLY A 125 -5.41 -18.40 -7.22
N GLY A 126 -4.56 -17.97 -8.17
CA GLY A 126 -3.49 -17.02 -7.92
C GLY A 126 -3.98 -15.62 -7.55
N ASP A 127 -5.06 -15.14 -8.17
CA ASP A 127 -5.63 -13.82 -7.87
C ASP A 127 -6.23 -13.81 -6.46
N VAL A 128 -6.99 -14.85 -6.12
CA VAL A 128 -7.58 -15.01 -4.79
C VAL A 128 -6.50 -15.13 -3.71
N ALA A 129 -5.44 -15.89 -3.97
CA ALA A 129 -4.31 -16.01 -3.06
C ALA A 129 -3.61 -14.66 -2.82
N TYR A 130 -3.40 -13.86 -3.87
CA TYR A 130 -2.83 -12.52 -3.76
C TYR A 130 -3.70 -11.59 -2.90
N LEU A 131 -5.02 -11.57 -3.15
CA LEU A 131 -5.95 -10.74 -2.36
C LEU A 131 -5.98 -11.15 -0.89
N ILE A 132 -6.06 -12.45 -0.62
CA ILE A 132 -6.03 -12.98 0.75
C ILE A 132 -4.72 -12.61 1.43
N ALA A 133 -3.58 -12.77 0.75
CA ALA A 133 -2.26 -12.42 1.30
C ALA A 133 -2.19 -10.93 1.64
N LEU A 134 -2.58 -10.05 0.71
CA LEU A 134 -2.58 -8.60 0.91
C LEU A 134 -3.47 -8.19 2.08
N LEU A 135 -4.71 -8.67 2.13
CA LEU A 135 -5.64 -8.37 3.23
C LEU A 135 -5.15 -8.92 4.57
N THR A 136 -4.58 -10.13 4.58
CA THR A 136 -4.08 -10.76 5.81
C THR A 136 -2.88 -10.00 6.36
N ILE A 137 -1.93 -9.60 5.51
CA ILE A 137 -0.76 -8.82 5.92
C ILE A 137 -1.19 -7.45 6.49
N ASN A 138 -2.09 -6.76 5.80
CA ASN A 138 -2.62 -5.48 6.29
C ASN A 138 -3.37 -5.63 7.61
N GLY A 139 -4.22 -6.66 7.73
CA GLY A 139 -4.95 -6.96 8.96
C GLY A 139 -4.02 -7.28 10.14
N LEU A 140 -3.00 -8.10 9.91
CA LEU A 140 -1.98 -8.42 10.92
C LEU A 140 -1.22 -7.16 11.35
N ALA A 141 -0.81 -6.30 10.40
CA ALA A 141 -0.15 -5.04 10.70
C ALA A 141 -1.03 -4.12 11.56
N PHE A 142 -2.32 -4.00 11.23
CA PHE A 142 -3.27 -3.21 12.01
C PHE A 142 -3.44 -3.75 13.44
N VAL A 143 -3.57 -5.07 13.60
CA VAL A 143 -3.68 -5.70 14.93
C VAL A 143 -2.41 -5.47 15.74
N LEU A 144 -1.23 -5.61 15.13
CA LEU A 144 0.05 -5.36 15.78
C LEU A 144 0.17 -3.91 16.26
N ILE A 145 -0.13 -2.94 15.38
CA ILE A 145 -0.14 -1.52 15.73
C ILE A 145 -1.08 -1.29 16.91
N SER A 146 -2.33 -1.74 16.82
CA SER A 146 -3.33 -1.57 17.86
C SER A 146 -2.89 -2.17 19.20
N ALA A 147 -2.33 -3.38 19.19
CA ALA A 147 -1.83 -4.05 20.39
C ALA A 147 -0.63 -3.32 21.03
N CYS A 148 0.26 -2.74 20.23
CA CYS A 148 1.38 -1.93 20.70
C CYS A 148 0.94 -0.56 21.24
N TYR A 149 -0.17 0.01 20.74
CA TYR A 149 -0.72 1.27 21.24
C TYR A 149 -1.58 1.08 22.51
N ALA A 150 -2.21 -0.08 22.68
CA ALA A 150 -3.04 -0.37 23.85
C ALA A 150 -2.21 -0.75 25.10
N LYS A 151 -0.92 -1.06 24.93
CA LYS A 151 0.03 -1.34 26.02
C LYS A 151 0.93 -0.15 26.29
#